data_AF-A0A5C7HN04-F1
#
_entry.id   AF-A0A5C7HN04-F1
#
_cell.length_a   1.000
_cell.length_b   1.000
_cell.length_c   1.000
_cell.angle_alpha   90.00
_cell.angle_beta   90.00
_cell.angle_gamma   90.00
#
_symmetry.space_group_name_H-M   'P 1'
#
loop_
_entity.id
_entity.type
_entity.pdbx_description
1 polymer ?
#
loop_
_entity_poly.entity_id
_entity_poly.type
_entity_poly.pdbx_seq_one_letter_code
_entity_poly.pdbx_strand_id
1 'polypeptide(L)'
;MEFNIETPEQDEKTLRRAQVRFVTKLKAPLKVPNTSIAIPSNLTRFGLSSVVNNLLQSVNPEWKSEPFDFLINGELVRMSLEQFLLAKGISAEKVLEIEYIKAVVPQKEEEPCLHDDWVSAVDGSHPGFILTGSYDSLGRVWKAEGLCTHILEGHSGAVSSVRFLKSDGMKNVTVATASKDQTLRLWKFDAEDLINHPKKINAFKILRGHKASVQSIAAHTSGDMICSGSWDCSINLWRMNESDAEGDQVSTKKRKVNNQADESQFEGEAVSTLVGHTQCVSSVVWPQHETIYSASWDHSVRRWDVEAGKDVSDIFCGKVLNCIDVGGEGSALIAAGGSDPILRIWDPRTSAPVFQFSSHNSWISACKWHDNSWFHLISASYDGKVMLWDLRTAWPLAVIDSHKDKVLCADWWRSDSVISGGVDSKLCISSGLSIQ
;
A
#
# COMPACT_ATOMS: atom_id res chain seq x y z
N MET A 1 -72.70 0.61 25.96
CA MET A 1 -71.39 -0.04 25.75
C MET A 1 -70.58 0.91 24.88
N GLU A 2 -69.93 1.86 25.53
CA GLU A 2 -69.03 2.81 24.88
C GLU A 2 -67.69 2.12 24.66
N PHE A 3 -67.20 2.17 23.42
CA PHE A 3 -65.89 1.67 23.04
C PHE A 3 -64.86 2.75 23.34
N ASN A 4 -64.03 2.52 24.37
CA ASN A 4 -62.81 3.29 24.58
C ASN A 4 -61.78 2.88 23.51
N ILE A 5 -61.43 3.84 22.66
CA ILE A 5 -60.31 3.79 21.73
C ILE A 5 -59.12 4.37 22.50
N GLU A 6 -58.28 3.52 23.08
CA GLU A 6 -56.96 3.92 23.58
C GLU A 6 -56.04 4.15 22.39
N THR A 7 -55.71 5.41 22.12
CA THR A 7 -54.62 5.82 21.24
C THR A 7 -53.28 5.38 21.83
N PRO A 8 -52.35 4.83 21.03
CA PRO A 8 -51.03 4.51 21.54
C PRO A 8 -50.28 5.82 21.85
N GLU A 9 -49.83 5.96 23.09
CA GLU A 9 -48.91 7.00 23.53
C GLU A 9 -47.67 6.99 22.62
N GLN A 10 -47.46 8.09 21.91
CA GLN A 10 -46.19 8.38 21.26
C GLN A 10 -45.15 8.63 22.36
N ASP A 11 -44.31 7.63 22.62
CA ASP A 11 -43.05 7.80 23.34
C ASP A 11 -42.15 8.78 22.55
N GLU A 12 -42.34 10.09 22.75
CA GLU A 12 -41.32 11.09 22.47
C GLU A 12 -40.13 10.83 23.41
N LYS A 13 -39.23 9.93 23.00
CA LYS A 13 -37.86 9.89 23.56
C LYS A 13 -37.30 11.29 23.46
N THR A 14 -37.21 11.97 24.59
CA THR A 14 -36.59 13.30 24.71
C THR A 14 -35.18 13.17 24.14
N LEU A 15 -34.98 13.68 22.92
CA LEU A 15 -33.70 13.57 22.23
C LEU A 15 -32.66 14.30 23.07
N ARG A 16 -31.78 13.53 23.74
CA ARG A 16 -30.65 14.10 24.48
C ARG A 16 -29.87 15.01 23.54
N ARG A 17 -29.66 16.26 23.94
CA ARG A 17 -28.94 17.26 23.14
C ARG A 17 -27.56 17.45 23.74
N ALA A 18 -26.53 17.36 22.91
CA ALA A 18 -25.16 17.66 23.29
C ALA A 18 -24.80 19.07 22.80
N GLN A 19 -24.11 19.86 23.63
CA GLN A 19 -23.52 21.12 23.17
C GLN A 19 -22.19 20.82 22.49
N VAL A 20 -22.06 21.23 21.23
CA VAL A 20 -20.91 20.93 20.39
C VAL A 20 -20.35 22.20 19.78
N ARG A 21 -19.03 22.25 19.68
CA ARG A 21 -18.27 23.24 18.93
C ARG A 21 -17.50 22.54 17.82
N PHE A 22 -17.72 22.94 16.58
CA PHE A 22 -16.95 22.43 15.45
C PHE A 22 -15.63 23.19 15.31
N VAL A 23 -14.53 22.46 15.23
CA VAL A 23 -13.18 23.00 15.01
C VAL A 23 -12.61 22.35 13.76
N THR A 24 -11.75 23.03 13.03
CA THR A 24 -11.00 22.41 11.94
C THR A 24 -9.63 23.04 11.80
N LYS A 25 -8.68 22.22 11.35
CA LYS A 25 -7.34 22.69 10.91
C LYS A 25 -7.34 23.09 9.43
N LEU A 26 -8.45 22.89 8.70
CA LEU A 26 -8.59 23.22 7.29
C LEU A 26 -8.54 24.75 7.08
N LYS A 27 -7.89 25.19 5.99
CA LYS A 27 -7.84 26.59 5.58
C LYS A 27 -9.20 27.06 5.04
N ALA A 28 -9.47 28.37 5.10
CA ALA A 28 -10.65 28.96 4.45
C ALA A 28 -10.69 28.56 2.96
N PRO A 29 -11.86 28.22 2.37
CA PRO A 29 -13.23 28.51 2.81
C PRO A 29 -13.91 27.47 3.72
N LEU A 30 -13.22 26.42 4.15
CA LEU A 30 -13.80 25.27 4.87
C LEU A 30 -14.02 25.51 6.38
N LYS A 31 -13.85 26.75 6.87
CA LYS A 31 -13.86 27.07 8.30
C LYS A 31 -15.25 27.54 8.74
N VAL A 32 -15.90 26.73 9.57
CA VAL A 32 -17.17 27.06 10.22
C VAL A 32 -16.94 28.08 11.35
N PRO A 33 -17.90 28.98 11.65
CA PRO A 33 -17.82 29.85 12.82
C PRO A 33 -17.66 29.06 14.13
N ASN A 34 -16.89 29.56 15.08
CA ASN A 34 -16.61 28.89 16.37
C ASN A 34 -17.81 28.88 17.35
N THR A 35 -19.05 28.89 16.87
CA THR A 35 -20.25 28.95 17.68
C THR A 35 -20.58 27.58 18.29
N SER A 36 -21.05 27.57 19.54
CA SER A 36 -21.56 26.36 20.19
C SER A 36 -23.00 26.10 19.77
N ILE A 37 -23.28 24.89 19.29
CA ILE A 37 -24.59 24.48 18.77
C ILE A 37 -25.09 23.25 19.54
N ALA A 38 -26.38 23.23 19.85
CA ALA A 38 -27.03 22.09 20.51
C ALA A 38 -27.57 21.09 19.49
N ILE A 39 -26.87 19.97 19.32
CA ILE A 39 -27.21 18.91 18.36
C ILE A 39 -27.81 17.68 19.05
N PRO A 40 -28.70 16.92 18.39
CA PRO A 40 -29.16 15.62 18.90
C PRO A 40 -28.00 14.62 19.06
N SER A 41 -27.96 13.88 20.17
CA SER A 41 -26.90 12.91 20.46
C SER A 41 -26.98 11.63 19.63
N ASN A 42 -28.10 11.40 18.93
CA ASN A 42 -28.26 10.24 18.05
C ASN A 42 -27.63 10.43 16.66
N LEU A 43 -27.10 11.62 16.36
CA LEU A 43 -26.48 11.89 15.06
C LEU A 43 -25.27 10.98 14.85
N THR A 44 -25.25 10.37 13.67
CA THR A 44 -24.11 9.63 13.11
C THR A 44 -23.25 10.57 12.28
N ARG A 45 -22.12 10.07 11.75
CA ARG A 45 -21.24 10.78 10.82
C ARG A 45 -22.01 11.56 9.73
N PHE A 46 -22.98 10.93 9.07
CA PHE A 46 -23.76 11.56 8.02
C PHE A 46 -24.56 12.76 8.52
N GLY A 47 -25.22 12.62 9.68
CA GLY A 47 -25.98 13.71 10.29
C GLY A 47 -25.10 14.88 10.72
N LEU A 48 -23.94 14.60 11.31
CA LEU A 48 -22.94 15.62 11.63
C LEU A 48 -22.41 16.32 10.36
N SER A 49 -22.18 15.58 9.28
CA SER A 49 -21.75 16.13 7.99
C SER A 49 -22.81 17.02 7.37
N SER A 50 -24.09 16.67 7.45
CA SER A 50 -25.18 17.55 7.03
C SER A 50 -25.22 18.85 7.83
N VAL A 51 -24.99 18.80 9.14
CA VAL A 51 -24.92 20.01 9.99
C VAL A 51 -23.77 20.91 9.56
N VAL A 52 -22.56 20.36 9.37
CA VAL A 52 -21.40 21.15 8.90
C VAL A 52 -21.64 21.73 7.52
N ASN A 53 -22.20 20.97 6.57
CA ASN A 53 -22.50 21.48 5.24
C ASN A 53 -23.52 22.62 5.26
N ASN A 54 -24.56 22.54 6.10
CA ASN A 54 -25.51 23.65 6.28
C ASN A 54 -24.84 24.90 6.85
N LEU A 55 -23.92 24.73 7.80
CA LEU A 55 -23.16 25.84 8.37
C LEU A 55 -22.22 26.47 7.33
N LEU A 56 -21.54 25.66 6.51
CA LEU A 56 -20.70 26.15 5.41
C LEU A 56 -21.51 26.86 4.33
N GLN A 57 -22.68 26.34 3.98
CA GLN A 57 -23.58 26.96 3.01
C GLN A 57 -24.11 28.32 3.48
N SER A 58 -24.28 28.50 4.80
CA SER A 58 -24.66 29.80 5.37
C SER A 58 -23.57 30.87 5.23
N VAL A 59 -22.30 30.45 5.17
CA VAL A 59 -21.14 31.33 5.00
C VAL A 59 -20.79 31.52 3.52
N ASN A 60 -20.96 30.50 2.70
CA ASN A 60 -20.72 30.51 1.26
C ASN A 60 -21.90 29.87 0.49
N PRO A 61 -22.77 30.68 -0.15
CA PRO A 61 -23.95 30.18 -0.87
C PRO A 61 -23.63 29.28 -2.07
N GLU A 62 -22.43 29.37 -2.65
CA GLU A 62 -21.98 28.52 -3.77
C GLU A 62 -21.37 27.18 -3.29
N TRP A 63 -21.43 26.87 -1.99
CA TRP A 63 -20.85 25.66 -1.43
C TRP A 63 -21.56 24.39 -1.93
N LYS A 64 -20.77 23.47 -2.51
CA LYS A 64 -21.22 22.12 -2.84
C LYS A 64 -20.98 21.21 -1.65
N SER A 65 -22.03 20.47 -1.23
CA SER A 65 -21.95 19.54 -0.10
C SER A 65 -20.81 18.53 -0.28
N GLU A 66 -19.92 18.45 0.69
CA GLU A 66 -18.82 17.47 0.75
C GLU A 66 -18.96 16.59 1.99
N PRO A 67 -18.57 15.30 1.91
CA PRO A 67 -18.59 14.42 3.08
C PRO A 67 -17.46 14.80 4.05
N PHE A 68 -17.77 14.81 5.35
CA PHE A 68 -16.80 15.09 6.42
C PHE A 68 -16.69 13.91 7.39
N ASP A 69 -15.51 13.77 7.97
CA ASP A 69 -15.18 12.90 9.08
C ASP A 69 -14.95 13.73 10.34
N PHE A 70 -15.23 13.15 11.50
CA PHE A 70 -15.28 13.86 12.77
C PHE A 70 -14.39 13.20 13.79
N LEU A 71 -13.54 13.97 14.45
CA LEU A 71 -12.63 13.54 15.51
C LEU A 71 -13.01 14.20 16.83
N ILE A 72 -12.99 13.41 17.90
CA ILE A 72 -13.15 13.89 19.28
C ILE A 72 -11.90 13.45 20.03
N ASN A 73 -11.17 14.39 20.63
CA ASN A 73 -9.89 14.14 21.32
C ASN A 73 -8.87 13.34 20.47
N GLY A 74 -8.88 13.53 19.14
CA GLY A 74 -7.97 12.85 18.22
C GLY A 74 -8.44 11.49 17.69
N GLU A 75 -9.61 10.99 18.12
CA GLU A 75 -10.18 9.73 17.63
C GLU A 75 -11.37 9.98 16.69
N LEU A 76 -11.44 9.27 15.55
CA LEU A 76 -12.57 9.41 14.62
C LEU A 76 -13.86 8.76 15.17
N VAL A 77 -14.97 9.48 14.98
CA VAL A 77 -16.32 9.09 15.37
C VAL A 77 -16.98 8.31 14.24
N ARG A 78 -17.13 6.99 14.42
CA ARG A 78 -17.82 6.09 13.47
C ARG A 78 -19.18 5.57 13.95
N MET A 79 -19.54 5.82 15.21
CA MET A 79 -20.82 5.45 15.82
C MET A 79 -21.70 6.69 16.09
N SER A 80 -22.88 6.52 16.69
CA SER A 80 -23.65 7.69 17.12
C SER A 80 -22.90 8.45 18.22
N LEU A 81 -23.09 9.77 18.30
CA LEU A 81 -22.41 10.59 19.29
C LEU A 81 -22.69 10.08 20.72
N GLU A 82 -23.92 9.64 21.01
CA GLU A 82 -24.28 9.04 22.31
C GLU A 82 -23.48 7.78 22.62
N GLN A 83 -23.37 6.84 21.66
CA GLN A 83 -22.60 5.62 21.85
C GLN A 83 -21.12 5.92 22.06
N PHE A 84 -20.58 6.90 21.33
CA PHE A 84 -19.19 7.31 21.46
C PHE A 84 -18.91 7.91 22.83
N LEU A 85 -19.78 8.81 23.31
CA LEU A 85 -19.66 9.43 24.63
C LEU A 85 -19.76 8.39 25.75
N LEU A 86 -20.67 7.43 25.63
CA LEU A 86 -20.81 6.33 26.58
C LEU A 86 -19.57 5.43 26.59
N ALA A 87 -19.04 5.06 25.43
CA ALA A 87 -17.85 4.21 25.32
C ALA A 87 -16.61 4.87 25.93
N LYS A 88 -16.50 6.20 25.86
CA LYS A 88 -15.37 6.97 26.40
C LYS A 88 -15.62 7.57 27.79
N GLY A 89 -16.82 7.40 28.34
CA GLY A 89 -17.20 7.98 29.63
C GLY A 89 -17.16 9.51 29.66
N ILE A 90 -17.39 10.17 28.53
CA ILE A 90 -17.36 11.64 28.42
C ILE A 90 -18.75 12.18 28.79
N SER A 91 -18.80 13.12 29.75
CA SER A 91 -20.06 13.78 30.12
C SER A 91 -20.59 14.66 28.98
N ALA A 92 -21.88 14.50 28.68
CA ALA A 92 -22.59 15.31 27.67
C ALA A 92 -22.88 16.76 28.11
N GLU A 93 -22.61 17.10 29.38
CA GLU A 93 -22.82 18.45 29.93
C GLU A 93 -21.73 19.45 29.53
N LYS A 94 -20.54 18.96 29.16
CA LYS A 94 -19.44 19.80 28.69
C LYS A 94 -19.60 20.09 27.20
N VAL A 95 -19.25 21.31 26.78
CA VAL A 95 -19.15 21.65 25.34
C VAL A 95 -18.11 20.73 24.71
N LEU A 96 -18.55 19.87 23.80
CA LEU A 96 -17.68 18.96 23.07
C LEU A 96 -17.01 19.68 21.91
N GLU A 97 -15.69 19.58 21.81
CA GLU A 97 -14.96 20.05 20.63
C GLU A 97 -14.85 18.89 19.64
N ILE A 98 -15.54 19.03 18.50
CA ILE A 98 -15.50 18.06 17.41
C ILE A 98 -14.65 18.67 16.29
N GLU A 99 -13.47 18.10 16.08
CA GLU A 99 -12.64 18.44 14.93
C GLU A 99 -13.22 17.76 13.68
N TYR A 100 -13.47 18.48 12.59
CA TYR A 100 -13.89 17.86 11.33
C TYR A 100 -12.79 17.94 10.27
N ILE A 101 -12.62 16.85 9.54
CA ILE A 101 -11.69 16.68 8.41
C ILE A 101 -12.48 16.23 7.18
N LYS A 102 -11.92 16.43 5.98
CA LYS A 102 -12.56 15.90 4.77
C LYS A 102 -12.60 14.37 4.85
N ALA A 103 -13.75 13.80 4.51
CA ALA A 103 -13.86 12.35 4.40
C ALA A 103 -13.02 11.84 3.24
N VAL A 104 -12.20 10.83 3.49
CA VAL A 104 -11.50 10.12 2.42
C VAL A 104 -12.49 9.17 1.76
N VAL A 105 -12.96 9.53 0.58
CA VAL A 105 -13.84 8.70 -0.25
C VAL A 105 -13.18 8.60 -1.63
N PRO A 106 -13.01 7.39 -2.19
CA PRO A 106 -12.56 7.25 -3.58
C PRO A 106 -13.54 8.01 -4.49
N GLN A 107 -13.04 9.01 -5.22
CA GLN A 107 -13.91 9.87 -6.03
C GLN A 107 -14.13 9.30 -7.43
N LYS A 108 -13.18 8.51 -7.93
CA LYS A 108 -13.21 7.98 -9.29
C LYS A 108 -12.50 6.63 -9.36
N GLU A 109 -13.23 5.61 -9.74
CA GLU A 109 -12.66 4.36 -10.23
C GLU A 109 -12.44 4.51 -11.73
N GLU A 110 -11.20 4.35 -12.16
CA GLU A 110 -10.87 4.36 -13.58
C GLU A 110 -11.19 3.00 -14.20
N GLU A 111 -11.33 2.97 -15.53
CA GLU A 111 -11.56 1.70 -16.21
C GLU A 111 -10.38 0.76 -15.98
N PRO A 112 -10.65 -0.51 -15.62
CA PRO A 112 -9.59 -1.44 -15.27
C PRO A 112 -8.74 -1.76 -16.51
N CYS A 113 -7.42 -1.69 -16.35
CA CYS A 113 -6.50 -2.14 -17.40
C CYS A 113 -6.48 -3.67 -17.42
N LEU A 114 -6.74 -4.26 -18.58
CA LEU A 114 -6.86 -5.70 -18.72
C LEU A 114 -5.50 -6.36 -18.95
N HIS A 115 -5.28 -7.47 -18.26
CA HIS A 115 -4.17 -8.40 -18.45
C HIS A 115 -4.68 -9.72 -19.01
N ASP A 116 -3.78 -10.50 -19.61
CA ASP A 116 -4.08 -11.83 -20.13
C ASP A 116 -4.17 -12.88 -19.01
N ASP A 117 -3.54 -12.63 -17.87
CA ASP A 117 -3.47 -13.51 -16.69
C ASP A 117 -3.41 -12.68 -15.39
N TRP A 118 -3.31 -13.35 -14.24
CA TRP A 118 -3.38 -12.74 -12.92
C TRP A 118 -2.27 -11.71 -12.70
N VAL A 119 -2.65 -10.55 -12.12
CA VAL A 119 -1.69 -9.50 -11.75
C VAL A 119 -1.13 -9.81 -10.37
N SER A 120 0.13 -10.24 -10.33
CA SER A 120 0.79 -10.72 -9.11
C SER A 120 1.38 -9.60 -8.27
N ALA A 121 1.86 -8.54 -8.91
CA ALA A 121 2.56 -7.45 -8.26
C ALA A 121 2.31 -6.13 -9.00
N VAL A 122 2.30 -5.05 -8.23
CA VAL A 122 2.12 -3.69 -8.73
C VAL A 122 3.05 -2.75 -7.97
N ASP A 123 3.64 -1.78 -8.67
CA ASP A 123 4.43 -0.71 -8.08
C ASP A 123 4.06 0.64 -8.70
N GLY A 124 3.71 1.59 -7.84
CA GLY A 124 3.30 2.96 -8.17
C GLY A 124 4.26 4.03 -7.67
N SER A 125 5.48 3.65 -7.26
CA SER A 125 6.46 4.59 -6.73
C SER A 125 6.98 5.62 -7.75
N HIS A 126 6.74 5.42 -9.05
CA HIS A 126 7.04 6.40 -10.08
C HIS A 126 5.80 7.27 -10.42
N PRO A 127 5.91 8.61 -10.45
CA PRO A 127 4.75 9.48 -10.63
C PRO A 127 4.13 9.40 -12.04
N GLY A 128 4.93 9.03 -13.05
CA GLY A 128 4.49 8.95 -14.45
C GLY A 128 3.98 7.59 -14.90
N PHE A 129 4.39 6.51 -14.23
CA PHE A 129 4.22 5.14 -14.71
C PHE A 129 3.80 4.21 -13.58
N ILE A 130 3.06 3.16 -13.95
CA ILE A 130 2.71 2.04 -13.08
C ILE A 130 3.39 0.79 -13.64
N LEU A 131 4.05 0.03 -12.79
CA LEU A 131 4.68 -1.23 -13.16
C LEU A 131 3.84 -2.38 -12.62
N THR A 132 3.63 -3.39 -13.46
CA THR A 132 2.87 -4.59 -13.12
C THR A 132 3.65 -5.84 -13.47
N GLY A 133 3.53 -6.86 -12.62
CA GLY A 133 3.96 -8.22 -12.89
C GLY A 133 2.74 -9.11 -13.09
N SER A 134 2.82 -10.02 -14.06
CA SER A 134 1.72 -10.94 -14.39
C SER A 134 2.18 -12.40 -14.34
N TYR A 135 1.22 -13.30 -14.14
CA TYR A 135 1.42 -14.74 -14.18
C TYR A 135 1.75 -15.28 -15.59
N ASP A 136 1.47 -14.49 -16.63
CA ASP A 136 1.86 -14.75 -18.03
C ASP A 136 3.38 -14.63 -18.30
N SER A 137 4.19 -14.38 -17.26
CA SER A 137 5.65 -14.20 -17.31
C SER A 137 6.10 -12.86 -17.91
N LEU A 138 5.20 -11.90 -18.11
CA LEU A 138 5.51 -10.57 -18.61
C LEU A 138 5.40 -9.52 -17.50
N GLY A 139 6.33 -8.57 -17.51
CA GLY A 139 6.14 -7.29 -16.85
C GLY A 139 5.51 -6.29 -17.83
N ARG A 140 4.65 -5.39 -17.35
CA ARG A 140 4.09 -4.32 -18.18
C ARG A 140 4.25 -2.98 -17.48
N VAL A 141 4.61 -1.96 -18.26
CA VAL A 141 4.67 -0.57 -17.82
C VAL A 141 3.49 0.17 -18.43
N TRP A 142 2.69 0.79 -17.56
CA TRP A 142 1.48 1.50 -17.91
C TRP A 142 1.64 2.99 -17.66
N LYS A 143 1.04 3.79 -18.53
CA LYS A 143 0.80 5.21 -18.30
C LYS A 143 -0.64 5.39 -17.81
N ALA A 144 -0.87 6.48 -17.06
CA ALA A 144 -2.11 6.92 -16.41
C ALA A 144 -3.46 6.70 -17.15
N GLU A 145 -3.45 6.49 -18.46
CA GLU A 145 -4.65 6.39 -19.30
C GLU A 145 -4.94 4.95 -19.74
N GLY A 146 -4.45 3.96 -18.98
CA GLY A 146 -4.52 2.54 -19.36
C GLY A 146 -3.71 2.18 -20.61
N LEU A 147 -2.77 3.05 -20.99
CA LEU A 147 -1.89 2.83 -22.13
C LEU A 147 -0.66 2.03 -21.69
N CYS A 148 -0.57 0.78 -22.15
CA CYS A 148 0.63 -0.04 -21.98
C CYS A 148 1.74 0.47 -22.92
N THR A 149 2.81 1.03 -22.35
CA THR A 149 3.93 1.60 -23.12
C THR A 149 5.04 0.57 -23.38
N HIS A 150 5.36 -0.27 -22.39
CA HIS A 150 6.42 -1.27 -22.50
C HIS A 150 5.97 -2.65 -22.03
N ILE A 151 6.45 -3.68 -22.72
CA ILE A 151 6.34 -5.08 -22.30
C ILE A 151 7.76 -5.58 -22.00
N LEU A 152 7.95 -6.04 -20.78
CA LEU A 152 9.19 -6.62 -20.27
C LEU A 152 9.17 -8.12 -20.60
N GLU A 153 9.74 -8.49 -21.76
CA GLU A 153 9.72 -9.87 -22.24
C GLU A 153 11.05 -10.56 -21.92
N GLY A 154 10.97 -11.74 -21.31
CA GLY A 154 12.14 -12.60 -21.16
C GLY A 154 12.06 -13.60 -20.01
N HIS A 155 11.27 -13.34 -18.97
CA HIS A 155 11.09 -14.32 -17.90
C HIS A 155 10.46 -15.61 -18.43
N SER A 156 10.87 -16.74 -17.84
CA SER A 156 10.37 -18.07 -18.23
C SER A 156 9.29 -18.62 -17.28
N GLY A 157 8.92 -17.83 -16.27
CA GLY A 157 7.85 -18.14 -15.34
C GLY A 157 7.20 -16.87 -14.80
N ALA A 158 6.09 -17.07 -14.07
CA ALA A 158 5.29 -15.98 -13.51
C ALA A 158 6.15 -14.96 -12.76
N VAL A 159 5.94 -13.67 -13.07
CA VAL A 159 6.53 -12.56 -12.31
C VAL A 159 5.86 -12.54 -10.93
N SER A 160 6.63 -12.42 -9.86
CA SER A 160 6.13 -12.47 -8.47
C SER A 160 6.23 -11.13 -7.76
N SER A 161 7.20 -10.29 -8.13
CA SER A 161 7.41 -8.97 -7.56
C SER A 161 8.01 -8.06 -8.62
N VAL A 162 7.65 -6.79 -8.54
CA VAL A 162 8.17 -5.74 -9.42
C VAL A 162 8.56 -4.52 -8.58
N ARG A 163 9.59 -3.78 -9.01
CA ARG A 163 10.02 -2.56 -8.33
C ARG A 163 10.60 -1.52 -9.29
N PHE A 164 10.18 -0.26 -9.19
CA PHE A 164 10.91 0.86 -9.77
C PHE A 164 12.16 1.15 -8.95
N LEU A 165 13.28 1.30 -9.64
CA LEU A 165 14.53 1.72 -9.03
C LEU A 165 14.66 3.23 -9.16
N LYS A 166 15.16 3.88 -8.11
CA LYS A 166 15.44 5.30 -8.13
C LYS A 166 16.55 5.55 -9.15
N SER A 167 16.25 6.38 -10.16
CA SER A 167 17.21 6.78 -11.18
C SER A 167 17.62 8.23 -10.96
N ASP A 168 18.89 8.52 -11.19
CA ASP A 168 19.51 9.84 -11.01
C ASP A 168 19.07 10.86 -12.08
N GLY A 169 18.31 10.41 -13.09
CA GLY A 169 17.79 11.25 -14.16
C GLY A 169 16.34 10.94 -14.54
N MET A 170 15.59 11.98 -14.86
CA MET A 170 14.17 11.90 -15.22
C MET A 170 13.91 11.20 -16.57
N LYS A 171 14.96 10.97 -17.38
CA LYS A 171 14.88 10.37 -18.72
C LYS A 171 14.94 8.86 -18.70
N ASN A 172 15.90 8.25 -18.00
CA ASN A 172 16.07 6.81 -18.01
C ASN A 172 15.46 6.19 -16.77
N VAL A 173 14.41 5.39 -16.95
CA VAL A 173 13.76 4.66 -15.87
C VAL A 173 14.32 3.25 -15.82
N THR A 174 14.72 2.81 -14.63
CA THR A 174 15.17 1.44 -14.39
C THR A 174 14.16 0.72 -13.51
N VAL A 175 13.83 -0.51 -13.88
CA VAL A 175 12.91 -1.37 -13.14
C VAL A 175 13.53 -2.74 -12.90
N ALA A 176 13.13 -3.36 -11.80
CA ALA A 176 13.50 -4.71 -11.42
C ALA A 176 12.26 -5.62 -11.39
N THR A 177 12.39 -6.82 -11.92
CA THR A 177 11.36 -7.87 -11.85
C THR A 177 11.93 -9.14 -11.27
N ALA A 178 11.17 -9.81 -10.41
CA ALA A 178 11.49 -11.11 -9.83
C ALA A 178 10.48 -12.13 -10.34
N SER A 179 10.92 -13.36 -10.55
CA SER A 179 10.09 -14.41 -11.11
C SER A 179 10.25 -15.74 -10.39
N LYS A 180 9.26 -16.60 -10.61
CA LYS A 180 9.32 -18.03 -10.27
C LYS A 180 10.41 -18.78 -11.04
N ASP A 181 10.98 -18.19 -12.10
CA ASP A 181 12.14 -18.73 -12.82
C ASP A 181 13.48 -18.60 -12.08
N GLN A 182 13.46 -18.19 -10.81
CA GLN A 182 14.62 -18.06 -9.91
C GLN A 182 15.57 -16.90 -10.28
N THR A 183 15.18 -16.06 -11.25
CA THR A 183 15.98 -14.90 -11.66
C THR A 183 15.36 -13.60 -11.23
N LEU A 184 16.21 -12.60 -11.02
CA LEU A 184 15.81 -11.20 -11.08
C LEU A 184 16.32 -10.60 -12.37
N ARG A 185 15.55 -9.70 -12.97
CA ARG A 185 15.94 -9.02 -14.21
C ARG A 185 15.81 -7.53 -14.05
N LEU A 186 16.80 -6.82 -14.57
CA LEU A 186 16.81 -5.36 -14.63
C LEU A 186 16.56 -4.90 -16.05
N TRP A 187 15.72 -3.88 -16.15
CA TRP A 187 15.27 -3.32 -17.42
C TRP A 187 15.44 -1.82 -17.38
N LYS A 188 15.79 -1.25 -18.53
CA LYS A 188 16.00 0.19 -18.68
C LYS A 188 15.23 0.67 -19.91
N PHE A 189 14.49 1.76 -19.76
CA PHE A 189 13.78 2.40 -20.85
C PHE A 189 13.78 3.92 -20.69
N ASP A 190 13.57 4.64 -21.79
CA ASP A 190 13.45 6.09 -21.79
C ASP A 190 11.98 6.48 -21.52
N ALA A 191 11.77 7.39 -20.56
CA ALA A 191 10.47 7.93 -20.20
C ALA A 191 9.92 8.93 -21.23
N GLU A 192 10.81 9.58 -22.01
CA GLU A 192 10.42 10.58 -23.01
C GLU A 192 9.99 9.96 -24.34
N ASP A 193 10.19 8.65 -24.52
CA ASP A 193 9.73 7.91 -25.70
C ASP A 193 8.19 7.99 -25.79
N LEU A 194 7.67 8.82 -26.69
CA LEU A 194 6.25 8.93 -27.03
C LEU A 194 5.79 7.67 -27.76
N ILE A 195 5.49 6.64 -26.98
CA ILE A 195 5.13 5.32 -27.47
C ILE A 195 3.61 5.15 -27.41
N ASN A 196 2.97 5.04 -28.57
CA ASN A 196 1.54 4.74 -28.70
C ASN A 196 1.25 3.22 -28.79
N HIS A 197 2.29 2.37 -28.88
CA HIS A 197 2.15 0.92 -28.99
C HIS A 197 3.18 0.20 -28.11
N PRO A 198 2.82 -0.89 -27.41
CA PRO A 198 3.72 -1.51 -26.44
C PRO A 198 5.06 -1.92 -27.07
N LYS A 199 6.15 -1.26 -26.66
CA LYS A 199 7.51 -1.58 -27.07
C LYS A 199 8.03 -2.72 -26.21
N LYS A 200 8.37 -3.84 -26.84
CA LYS A 200 9.04 -4.96 -26.18
C LYS A 200 10.48 -4.57 -25.88
N ILE A 201 10.88 -4.69 -24.63
CA ILE A 201 12.24 -4.42 -24.17
C ILE A 201 12.82 -5.67 -23.53
N ASN A 202 14.14 -5.84 -23.69
CA ASN A 202 14.89 -6.95 -23.12
C ASN A 202 15.60 -6.52 -21.84
N ALA A 203 15.89 -7.48 -20.98
CA ALA A 203 16.65 -7.22 -19.76
C ALA A 203 18.11 -6.93 -20.12
N PHE A 204 18.68 -5.86 -19.55
CA PHE A 204 20.10 -5.55 -19.73
C PHE A 204 20.99 -6.30 -18.73
N LYS A 205 20.42 -6.65 -17.56
CA LYS A 205 21.11 -7.44 -16.53
C LYS A 205 20.20 -8.55 -16.00
N ILE A 206 20.73 -9.76 -15.92
CA ILE A 206 20.06 -10.94 -15.35
C ILE A 206 20.83 -11.35 -14.10
N LEU A 207 20.15 -11.36 -12.97
CA LEU A 207 20.72 -11.67 -11.67
C LEU A 207 20.34 -13.10 -11.30
N ARG A 208 21.36 -13.95 -11.15
CA ARG A 208 21.23 -15.38 -10.83
C ARG A 208 21.91 -15.67 -9.50
N GLY A 209 21.26 -16.47 -8.65
CA GLY A 209 21.85 -16.85 -7.36
C GLY A 209 20.86 -17.52 -6.40
N HIS A 210 19.57 -17.22 -6.51
CA HIS A 210 18.55 -17.95 -5.77
C HIS A 210 18.39 -19.38 -6.30
N LYS A 211 18.08 -20.31 -5.40
CA LYS A 211 17.88 -21.74 -5.72
C LYS A 211 16.41 -22.11 -5.93
N ALA A 212 15.51 -21.16 -5.70
CA ALA A 212 14.07 -21.32 -5.80
C ALA A 212 13.41 -20.01 -6.28
N SER A 213 12.08 -20.01 -6.36
CA SER A 213 11.31 -18.86 -6.79
C SER A 213 11.60 -17.63 -5.93
N VAL A 214 11.94 -16.53 -6.57
CA VAL A 214 12.04 -15.22 -5.93
C VAL A 214 10.63 -14.71 -5.69
N GLN A 215 10.36 -14.14 -4.51
CA GLN A 215 9.01 -13.70 -4.10
C GLN A 215 8.90 -12.19 -3.93
N SER A 216 9.97 -11.51 -3.53
CA SER A 216 9.91 -10.09 -3.21
C SER A 216 11.21 -9.38 -3.58
N ILE A 217 11.08 -8.14 -4.03
CA ILE A 217 12.18 -7.23 -4.32
C ILE A 217 11.99 -5.96 -3.49
N ALA A 218 13.06 -5.46 -2.88
CA ALA A 218 13.12 -4.09 -2.42
C ALA A 218 14.38 -3.39 -2.96
N ALA A 219 14.24 -2.09 -3.24
CA ALA A 219 15.32 -1.24 -3.69
C ALA A 219 15.87 -0.43 -2.53
N HIS A 220 17.18 -0.23 -2.52
CA HIS A 220 17.82 0.68 -1.59
C HIS A 220 17.50 2.15 -1.95
N THR A 221 17.43 3.03 -0.95
CA THR A 221 17.09 4.45 -1.14
C THR A 221 18.13 5.24 -1.95
N SER A 222 19.38 4.78 -2.02
CA SER A 222 20.42 5.35 -2.92
C SER A 222 20.28 4.92 -4.38
N GLY A 223 19.59 3.81 -4.66
CA GLY A 223 19.46 3.26 -6.02
C GLY A 223 20.60 2.34 -6.47
N ASP A 224 21.66 2.16 -5.69
CA ASP A 224 22.82 1.34 -6.12
C ASP A 224 22.66 -0.17 -5.86
N MET A 225 21.80 -0.52 -4.91
CA MET A 225 21.61 -1.88 -4.44
C MET A 225 20.14 -2.26 -4.42
N ILE A 226 19.89 -3.55 -4.57
CA ILE A 226 18.57 -4.16 -4.40
C ILE A 226 18.71 -5.40 -3.53
N CYS A 227 17.65 -5.77 -2.81
CA CYS A 227 17.57 -7.01 -2.08
C CYS A 227 16.37 -7.84 -2.56
N SER A 228 16.48 -9.16 -2.40
CA SER A 228 15.42 -10.08 -2.82
C SER A 228 15.23 -11.20 -1.83
N GLY A 229 13.96 -11.52 -1.55
CA GLY A 229 13.55 -12.67 -0.74
C GLY A 229 13.03 -13.80 -1.62
N SER A 230 13.32 -15.05 -1.23
CA SER A 230 13.04 -16.23 -2.04
C SER A 230 12.50 -17.42 -1.23
N TRP A 231 11.95 -18.40 -1.95
CA TRP A 231 11.53 -19.70 -1.42
C TRP A 231 12.66 -20.57 -0.90
N ASP A 232 13.92 -20.25 -1.22
CA ASP A 232 15.11 -20.94 -0.69
C ASP A 232 15.49 -20.50 0.73
N CYS A 233 14.64 -19.69 1.38
CA CYS A 233 14.82 -19.15 2.72
C CYS A 233 15.98 -18.14 2.84
N SER A 234 16.52 -17.66 1.72
CA SER A 234 17.60 -16.67 1.71
C SER A 234 17.12 -15.29 1.28
N ILE A 235 17.88 -14.28 1.71
CA ILE A 235 17.76 -12.91 1.19
C ILE A 235 19.09 -12.57 0.51
N ASN A 236 19.04 -12.27 -0.79
CA ASN A 236 20.25 -11.93 -1.54
C ASN A 236 20.33 -10.42 -1.76
N LEU A 237 21.54 -9.88 -1.67
CA LEU A 237 21.86 -8.49 -1.98
C LEU A 237 22.57 -8.41 -3.32
N TRP A 238 22.16 -7.47 -4.15
CA TRP A 238 22.67 -7.32 -5.50
C TRP A 238 23.11 -5.88 -5.75
N ARG A 239 24.18 -5.73 -6.51
CA ARG A 239 24.67 -4.42 -6.96
C ARG A 239 24.19 -4.15 -8.38
N MET A 240 23.58 -2.97 -8.57
CA MET A 240 23.09 -2.52 -9.87
C MET A 240 24.25 -2.11 -10.79
N ASN A 241 25.20 -1.34 -10.25
CA ASN A 241 26.35 -0.81 -10.98
C ASN A 241 27.62 -1.57 -10.65
N GLU A 242 28.29 -2.14 -11.65
CA GLU A 242 29.71 -2.46 -11.50
C GLU A 242 30.49 -1.17 -11.72
N SER A 243 31.23 -0.71 -10.71
CA SER A 243 32.43 0.06 -11.02
C SER A 243 33.29 -0.83 -11.89
N ASP A 244 33.67 -0.39 -13.09
CA ASP A 244 34.58 -1.10 -13.99
C ASP A 244 35.80 -1.64 -13.22
N ALA A 245 35.71 -2.89 -12.77
CA ALA A 245 36.74 -3.59 -12.05
C ALA A 245 36.84 -4.98 -12.67
N GLU A 246 37.94 -5.16 -13.40
CA GLU A 246 38.31 -6.34 -14.16
C GLU A 246 38.03 -7.68 -13.44
N GLY A 247 37.38 -8.61 -14.15
CA GLY A 247 37.26 -10.04 -13.82
C GLY A 247 35.80 -10.50 -14.00
N ASP A 248 35.42 -11.43 -14.87
CA ASP A 248 36.13 -12.59 -15.38
C ASP A 248 35.54 -12.94 -16.78
N GLN A 249 36.31 -12.75 -17.86
CA GLN A 249 35.89 -13.19 -19.20
C GLN A 249 35.98 -14.70 -19.28
N VAL A 250 34.89 -15.41 -18.97
CA VAL A 250 34.80 -16.83 -19.28
C VAL A 250 34.60 -17.01 -20.79
N SER A 251 35.73 -17.12 -21.49
CA SER A 251 35.79 -17.38 -22.93
C SER A 251 35.44 -18.84 -23.26
N THR A 252 34.17 -19.16 -23.45
CA THR A 252 33.81 -20.36 -24.24
C THR A 252 33.80 -20.02 -25.72
N LYS A 253 34.92 -20.22 -26.40
CA LYS A 253 35.02 -20.17 -27.86
C LYS A 253 34.03 -21.16 -28.48
N LYS A 254 32.92 -20.66 -29.03
CA LYS A 254 32.22 -21.28 -30.16
C LYS A 254 32.04 -20.29 -31.29
N ARG A 255 32.24 -20.82 -32.50
CA ARG A 255 32.58 -20.13 -33.73
C ARG A 255 31.31 -19.82 -34.55
N LYS A 256 31.22 -18.54 -34.96
CA LYS A 256 30.59 -17.98 -36.17
C LYS A 256 29.06 -17.79 -36.30
N VAL A 257 28.74 -16.52 -36.58
CA VAL A 257 27.89 -15.96 -37.67
C VAL A 257 26.39 -15.87 -37.39
N ASN A 258 25.95 -14.68 -36.95
CA ASN A 258 25.11 -13.78 -37.74
C ASN A 258 24.99 -12.41 -37.07
N ASN A 259 25.00 -11.34 -37.90
CA ASN A 259 24.83 -9.95 -37.48
C ASN A 259 23.37 -9.68 -37.05
N GLN A 260 23.13 -9.64 -35.75
CA GLN A 260 22.19 -8.71 -35.12
C GLN A 260 22.92 -8.13 -33.90
N ALA A 261 22.69 -6.86 -33.61
CA ALA A 261 23.34 -6.19 -32.48
C ALA A 261 22.82 -6.81 -31.18
N ASP A 262 23.52 -7.85 -30.70
CA ASP A 262 23.32 -8.43 -29.38
C ASP A 262 23.70 -7.35 -28.35
N GLU A 263 22.71 -6.65 -27.82
CA GLU A 263 22.87 -5.93 -26.55
C GLU A 263 23.33 -6.96 -25.52
N SER A 264 24.59 -6.83 -25.09
CA SER A 264 25.23 -7.75 -24.17
C SER A 264 24.44 -7.83 -22.87
N GLN A 265 23.75 -8.95 -22.65
CA GLN A 265 23.08 -9.25 -21.38
C GLN A 265 24.15 -9.53 -20.33
N PHE A 266 24.25 -8.68 -19.32
CA PHE A 266 25.18 -8.90 -18.21
C PHE A 266 24.57 -9.87 -17.21
N GLU A 267 25.29 -10.93 -16.86
CA GLU A 267 24.90 -11.79 -15.73
C GLU A 267 25.55 -11.25 -14.45
N GLY A 268 24.76 -11.08 -13.39
CA GLY A 268 25.25 -10.61 -12.09
C GLY A 268 25.00 -11.65 -11.00
N GLU A 269 26.01 -11.86 -10.16
CA GLU A 269 25.91 -12.71 -8.97
C GLU A 269 25.51 -11.89 -7.73
N ALA A 270 25.06 -12.59 -6.69
CA ALA A 270 24.72 -11.95 -5.42
C ALA A 270 25.99 -11.49 -4.70
N VAL A 271 26.00 -10.24 -4.23
CA VAL A 271 27.11 -9.67 -3.45
C VAL A 271 27.20 -10.33 -2.08
N SER A 272 26.05 -10.54 -1.46
CA SER A 272 25.93 -11.18 -0.15
C SER A 272 24.61 -11.93 -0.06
N THR A 273 24.58 -12.97 0.77
CA THR A 273 23.39 -13.78 1.04
C THR A 273 23.18 -13.85 2.54
N LEU A 274 22.06 -13.32 3.00
CA LEU A 274 21.61 -13.40 4.38
C LEU A 274 20.79 -14.67 4.56
N VAL A 275 21.20 -15.51 5.51
CA VAL A 275 20.58 -16.79 5.81
C VAL A 275 20.20 -16.82 7.28
N GLY A 276 18.96 -17.22 7.57
CA GLY A 276 18.48 -17.38 8.95
C GLY A 276 17.00 -17.68 9.06
N HIS A 277 16.20 -17.36 8.04
CA HIS A 277 14.83 -17.88 7.95
C HIS A 277 14.84 -19.40 7.72
N THR A 278 13.81 -20.07 8.26
CA THR A 278 13.66 -21.54 8.12
C THR A 278 12.67 -21.95 7.04
N GLN A 279 11.87 -21.00 6.56
CA GLN A 279 10.87 -21.16 5.50
C GLN A 279 10.99 -20.01 4.50
N CYS A 280 10.16 -20.01 3.47
CA CYS A 280 10.22 -19.02 2.40
C CYS A 280 10.13 -17.58 2.93
N VAL A 281 10.94 -16.70 2.34
CA VAL A 281 10.88 -15.27 2.60
C VAL A 281 9.84 -14.68 1.66
N SER A 282 8.69 -14.32 2.20
CA SER A 282 7.54 -13.86 1.42
C SER A 282 7.66 -12.40 1.01
N SER A 283 8.25 -11.56 1.86
CA SER A 283 8.36 -10.13 1.61
C SER A 283 9.62 -9.53 2.25
N VAL A 284 10.26 -8.59 1.55
CA VAL A 284 11.44 -7.86 2.04
C VAL A 284 11.26 -6.36 1.81
N VAL A 285 11.77 -5.55 2.74
CA VAL A 285 11.73 -4.07 2.67
C VAL A 285 13.06 -3.52 3.16
N TRP A 286 13.57 -2.51 2.43
CA TRP A 286 14.86 -1.88 2.71
C TRP A 286 14.68 -0.37 2.95
N PRO A 287 14.20 0.03 4.14
CA PRO A 287 13.84 1.42 4.41
C PRO A 287 15.06 2.32 4.66
N GLN A 288 16.14 1.78 5.20
CA GLN A 288 17.34 2.51 5.64
C GLN A 288 18.60 1.81 5.16
N HIS A 289 19.71 2.53 5.04
CA HIS A 289 20.95 1.98 4.45
C HIS A 289 21.43 0.68 5.10
N GLU A 290 21.46 0.67 6.42
CA GLU A 290 22.05 -0.41 7.21
C GLU A 290 21.04 -1.51 7.55
N THR A 291 19.74 -1.29 7.36
CA THR A 291 18.69 -2.17 7.91
C THR A 291 17.73 -2.67 6.85
N ILE A 292 17.57 -4.00 6.79
CA ILE A 292 16.54 -4.68 6.01
C ILE A 292 15.56 -5.36 6.96
N TYR A 293 14.27 -5.33 6.60
CA TYR A 293 13.24 -6.11 7.26
C TYR A 293 12.72 -7.18 6.31
N SER A 294 12.45 -8.36 6.86
CA SER A 294 11.86 -9.47 6.09
C SER A 294 10.73 -10.13 6.86
N ALA A 295 9.75 -10.61 6.12
CA ALA A 295 8.69 -11.46 6.61
C ALA A 295 8.77 -12.84 5.94
N SER A 296 8.43 -13.87 6.70
CA SER A 296 8.55 -15.26 6.26
C SER A 296 7.38 -16.12 6.71
N TRP A 297 7.25 -17.26 6.05
CA TRP A 297 6.34 -18.33 6.44
C TRP A 297 6.79 -19.11 7.68
N ASP A 298 7.96 -18.80 8.24
CA ASP A 298 8.38 -19.30 9.55
C ASP A 298 7.73 -18.55 10.74
N HIS A 299 6.78 -17.66 10.42
CA HIS A 299 6.02 -16.84 11.36
C HIS A 299 6.82 -15.73 12.03
N SER A 300 8.01 -15.40 11.51
CA SER A 300 8.86 -14.33 12.03
C SER A 300 8.94 -13.13 11.08
N VAL A 301 9.01 -11.95 11.68
CA VAL A 301 9.60 -10.76 11.06
C VAL A 301 11.02 -10.62 11.56
N ARG A 302 12.00 -10.51 10.68
CA ARG A 302 13.41 -10.34 11.05
C ARG A 302 13.93 -8.99 10.61
N ARG A 303 14.80 -8.41 11.44
CA ARG A 303 15.61 -7.24 11.13
C ARG A 303 17.04 -7.67 10.90
N TRP A 304 17.61 -7.26 9.79
CA TRP A 304 18.96 -7.60 9.35
C TRP A 304 19.82 -6.37 9.33
N ASP A 305 21.06 -6.53 9.78
CA ASP A 305 22.13 -5.57 9.57
C ASP A 305 22.86 -5.95 8.28
N VAL A 306 22.85 -5.02 7.33
CA VAL A 306 23.44 -5.20 6.00
C VAL A 306 24.96 -5.27 6.05
N GLU A 307 25.60 -4.50 6.92
CA GLU A 307 27.07 -4.46 7.04
C GLU A 307 27.60 -5.70 7.75
N ALA A 308 26.93 -6.11 8.83
CA ALA A 308 27.31 -7.29 9.59
C ALA A 308 26.87 -8.60 8.91
N GLY A 309 25.86 -8.54 8.03
CA GLY A 309 25.28 -9.70 7.36
C GLY A 309 24.57 -10.67 8.30
N LYS A 310 24.02 -10.16 9.42
CA LYS A 310 23.42 -10.96 10.49
C LYS A 310 22.03 -10.47 10.85
N ASP A 311 21.22 -11.37 11.41
CA ASP A 311 19.96 -11.03 12.05
C ASP A 311 20.23 -10.35 13.39
N VAL A 312 19.62 -9.18 13.59
CA VAL A 312 19.74 -8.36 14.81
C VAL A 312 18.62 -8.64 15.78
N SER A 313 17.40 -8.81 15.26
CA SER A 313 16.21 -9.05 16.07
C SER A 313 15.13 -9.77 15.26
N ASP A 314 14.38 -10.64 15.94
CA ASP A 314 13.21 -11.31 15.40
C ASP A 314 11.95 -10.98 16.21
N ILE A 315 10.81 -10.92 15.52
CA ILE A 315 9.48 -10.76 16.11
C ILE A 315 8.65 -11.96 15.67
N PHE A 316 8.29 -12.82 16.62
CA PHE A 316 7.47 -13.99 16.37
C PHE A 316 5.97 -13.65 16.41
N CYS A 317 5.28 -13.87 15.30
CA CYS A 317 3.86 -13.54 15.13
C CYS A 317 2.93 -14.74 15.33
N GLY A 318 3.46 -15.97 15.26
CA GLY A 318 2.68 -17.22 15.36
C GLY A 318 1.73 -17.50 14.19
N LYS A 319 1.82 -16.72 13.10
CA LYS A 319 1.07 -16.88 11.85
C LYS A 319 1.99 -16.66 10.65
N VAL A 320 1.67 -17.31 9.54
CA VAL A 320 2.38 -17.12 8.26
C VAL A 320 2.18 -15.69 7.78
N LEU A 321 3.27 -15.02 7.42
CA LEU A 321 3.24 -13.66 6.90
C LEU A 321 3.41 -13.67 5.39
N ASN A 322 2.64 -12.85 4.70
CA ASN A 322 2.66 -12.70 3.24
C ASN A 322 3.30 -11.39 2.80
N CYS A 323 3.12 -10.32 3.59
CA CYS A 323 3.58 -8.98 3.25
C CYS A 323 4.10 -8.25 4.46
N ILE A 324 5.06 -7.35 4.22
CA ILE A 324 5.60 -6.42 5.20
C ILE A 324 5.83 -5.06 4.56
N ASP A 325 5.64 -4.01 5.34
CA ASP A 325 6.03 -2.66 4.97
C ASP A 325 6.44 -1.83 6.18
N VAL A 326 7.39 -0.92 6.00
CA VAL A 326 7.95 -0.12 7.09
C VAL A 326 7.68 1.35 6.83
N GLY A 327 7.10 2.03 7.82
CA GLY A 327 6.67 3.42 7.72
C GLY A 327 6.41 4.02 9.10
N GLY A 328 5.53 5.02 9.19
CA GLY A 328 5.23 5.69 10.45
C GLY A 328 6.17 6.86 10.80
N GLU A 329 6.05 7.38 12.02
CA GLU A 329 6.86 8.49 12.51
C GLU A 329 8.35 8.10 12.41
N GLY A 330 9.10 8.72 11.50
CA GLY A 330 10.51 8.41 11.27
C GLY A 330 10.78 7.00 10.69
N SER A 331 9.81 6.36 10.01
CA SER A 331 9.95 5.00 9.44
C SER A 331 10.29 3.92 10.47
N ALA A 332 9.73 4.04 11.68
CA ALA A 332 10.00 3.12 12.78
C ALA A 332 8.99 1.97 12.90
N LEU A 333 7.79 2.09 12.35
CA LEU A 333 6.71 1.10 12.52
C LEU A 333 6.72 0.08 11.40
N ILE A 334 6.50 -1.18 11.78
CA ILE A 334 6.41 -2.31 10.86
C ILE A 334 4.96 -2.71 10.74
N ALA A 335 4.38 -2.67 9.55
CA ALA A 335 3.09 -3.28 9.25
C ALA A 335 3.33 -4.63 8.58
N ALA A 336 2.60 -5.67 9.00
CA ALA A 336 2.64 -6.96 8.32
C ALA A 336 1.26 -7.62 8.30
N GLY A 337 1.00 -8.31 7.19
CA GLY A 337 -0.19 -9.08 6.92
C GLY A 337 0.15 -10.51 6.57
N GLY A 338 -0.78 -11.43 6.82
CA GLY A 338 -0.50 -12.86 6.74
C GLY A 338 -1.69 -13.71 6.32
N SER A 339 -1.64 -14.98 6.70
CA SER A 339 -2.69 -15.97 6.47
C SER A 339 -3.92 -15.79 7.35
N ASP A 340 -4.10 -14.62 7.96
CA ASP A 340 -5.23 -14.28 8.82
C ASP A 340 -5.72 -12.87 8.48
N PRO A 341 -6.99 -12.54 8.81
CA PRO A 341 -7.60 -11.27 8.41
C PRO A 341 -7.16 -10.07 9.26
N ILE A 342 -6.05 -10.20 9.99
CA ILE A 342 -5.61 -9.21 10.98
C ILE A 342 -4.34 -8.55 10.46
N LEU A 343 -4.44 -7.25 10.15
CA LEU A 343 -3.26 -6.44 9.90
C LEU A 343 -2.66 -6.02 11.23
N ARG A 344 -1.38 -6.27 11.42
CA ARG A 344 -0.68 -6.01 12.68
C ARG A 344 0.40 -4.97 12.45
N ILE A 345 0.61 -4.13 13.46
CA ILE A 345 1.65 -3.11 13.47
C ILE A 345 2.49 -3.24 14.72
N TRP A 346 3.81 -3.27 14.54
CA TRP A 346 4.79 -3.41 15.60
C TRP A 346 5.69 -2.19 15.66
N ASP A 347 6.08 -1.80 16.88
CA ASP A 347 7.32 -1.06 17.10
C ASP A 347 8.44 -2.09 17.28
N PRO A 348 9.54 -2.04 16.50
CA PRO A 348 10.67 -2.96 16.59
C PRO A 348 11.34 -2.99 17.97
N ARG A 349 11.06 -2.00 18.84
CA ARG A 349 11.53 -1.97 20.23
C ARG A 349 10.67 -2.82 21.17
N THR A 350 9.50 -3.27 20.72
CA THR A 350 8.52 -4.01 21.51
C THR A 350 8.22 -5.36 20.90
N SER A 351 7.94 -6.37 21.73
CA SER A 351 7.61 -7.72 21.24
C SER A 351 6.13 -7.87 20.88
N ALA A 352 5.25 -7.04 21.43
CA ALA A 352 3.81 -7.09 21.20
C ALA A 352 3.38 -6.11 20.10
N PRO A 353 2.35 -6.43 19.31
CA PRO A 353 1.80 -5.50 18.33
C PRO A 353 1.16 -4.29 19.03
N VAL A 354 1.47 -3.10 18.53
CA VAL A 354 0.91 -1.82 19.01
C VAL A 354 -0.51 -1.63 18.49
N PHE A 355 -0.75 -1.96 17.22
CA PHE A 355 -2.08 -1.90 16.61
C PHE A 355 -2.44 -3.22 15.94
N GLN A 356 -3.74 -3.55 15.99
CA GLN A 356 -4.34 -4.69 15.30
C GLN A 356 -5.62 -4.25 14.63
N PHE A 357 -5.74 -4.50 13.33
CA PHE A 357 -6.91 -4.16 12.53
C PHE A 357 -7.55 -5.43 11.97
N SER A 358 -8.79 -5.69 12.37
CA SER A 358 -9.49 -6.95 12.09
C SER A 358 -10.76 -6.77 11.24
N SER A 359 -10.70 -5.95 10.19
CA SER A 359 -11.88 -5.71 9.32
C SER A 359 -11.89 -6.57 8.05
N HIS A 360 -10.78 -7.18 7.65
CA HIS A 360 -10.76 -8.08 6.51
C HIS A 360 -11.48 -9.39 6.82
N ASN A 361 -11.89 -10.11 5.78
CA ASN A 361 -12.55 -11.41 5.93
C ASN A 361 -11.69 -12.59 5.48
N SER A 362 -10.51 -12.33 4.92
CA SER A 362 -9.61 -13.35 4.36
C SER A 362 -8.14 -12.95 4.58
N TRP A 363 -7.21 -13.71 4.00
CA TRP A 363 -5.77 -13.48 4.10
C TRP A 363 -5.41 -12.10 3.55
N ILE A 364 -4.44 -11.46 4.18
CA ILE A 364 -3.86 -10.21 3.70
C ILE A 364 -2.70 -10.56 2.78
N SER A 365 -2.71 -10.01 1.58
CA SER A 365 -1.73 -10.32 0.53
C SER A 365 -0.66 -9.25 0.40
N ALA A 366 -1.02 -7.98 0.60
CA ALA A 366 -0.12 -6.84 0.52
C ALA A 366 -0.50 -5.77 1.55
N CYS A 367 0.50 -5.02 2.02
CA CYS A 367 0.34 -3.84 2.83
C CYS A 367 1.35 -2.78 2.41
N LYS A 368 0.95 -1.50 2.37
CA LYS A 368 1.81 -0.38 2.01
C LYS A 368 1.49 0.87 2.82
N TRP A 369 2.51 1.47 3.42
CA TRP A 369 2.43 2.78 4.06
C TRP A 369 2.33 3.88 3.02
N HIS A 370 1.67 4.97 3.38
CA HIS A 370 1.60 6.15 2.53
C HIS A 370 2.92 6.92 2.54
N ASP A 371 3.41 7.36 1.38
CA ASP A 371 4.73 8.00 1.24
C ASP A 371 4.87 9.28 2.08
N ASN A 372 3.83 10.11 2.12
CA ASN A 372 3.86 11.41 2.79
C ASN A 372 3.20 11.41 4.17
N SER A 373 2.45 10.37 4.51
CA SER A 373 1.59 10.36 5.70
C SER A 373 1.94 9.18 6.58
N TRP A 374 2.47 9.50 7.75
CA TRP A 374 2.94 8.53 8.73
C TRP A 374 1.81 7.77 9.47
N PHE A 375 0.55 8.14 9.29
CA PHE A 375 -0.58 7.48 9.94
C PHE A 375 -1.50 6.75 8.96
N HIS A 376 -1.27 6.86 7.65
CA HIS A 376 -2.07 6.16 6.64
C HIS A 376 -1.34 4.97 6.04
N LEU A 377 -2.11 3.92 5.79
CA LEU A 377 -1.62 2.70 5.16
C LEU A 377 -2.76 1.99 4.42
N ILE A 378 -2.42 1.20 3.42
CA ILE A 378 -3.36 0.33 2.70
C ILE A 378 -3.06 -1.13 2.98
N SER A 379 -4.09 -1.95 2.93
CA SER A 379 -3.97 -3.41 2.84
C SER A 379 -4.87 -3.98 1.77
N ALA A 380 -4.35 -4.98 1.06
CA ALA A 380 -5.08 -5.78 0.10
C ALA A 380 -5.33 -7.17 0.66
N SER A 381 -6.49 -7.75 0.34
CA SER A 381 -6.87 -9.07 0.84
C SER A 381 -7.50 -9.95 -0.23
N TYR A 382 -7.44 -11.25 0.04
CA TYR A 382 -8.12 -12.29 -0.71
C TYR A 382 -9.65 -12.24 -0.59
N ASP A 383 -10.21 -11.30 0.17
CA ASP A 383 -11.65 -11.00 0.20
C ASP A 383 -12.12 -10.12 -0.97
N GLY A 384 -11.20 -9.69 -1.85
CA GLY A 384 -11.49 -8.83 -3.00
C GLY A 384 -11.38 -7.33 -2.69
N LYS A 385 -11.07 -6.96 -1.45
CA LYS A 385 -11.12 -5.57 -0.98
C LYS A 385 -9.73 -5.03 -0.70
N VAL A 386 -9.58 -3.75 -1.02
CA VAL A 386 -8.47 -2.93 -0.55
C VAL A 386 -8.99 -1.96 0.49
N MET A 387 -8.39 -1.96 1.68
CA MET A 387 -8.80 -1.11 2.79
C MET A 387 -7.74 -0.05 3.05
N LEU A 388 -8.19 1.20 3.20
CA LEU A 388 -7.38 2.30 3.68
C LEU A 388 -7.55 2.44 5.20
N TRP A 389 -6.46 2.51 5.91
CA TRP A 389 -6.44 2.62 7.37
C TRP A 389 -5.79 3.91 7.83
N ASP A 390 -6.19 4.32 9.03
CA ASP A 390 -5.59 5.40 9.79
C ASP A 390 -5.31 4.90 11.20
N LEU A 391 -4.06 5.05 11.66
CA LEU A 391 -3.62 4.60 12.98
C LEU A 391 -4.42 5.20 14.14
N ARG A 392 -5.05 6.35 13.92
CA ARG A 392 -5.90 7.02 14.92
C ARG A 392 -7.24 6.31 15.13
N THR A 393 -7.50 5.24 14.40
CA THR A 393 -8.79 4.53 14.38
C THR A 393 -8.65 3.04 14.30
N ALA A 394 -9.60 2.31 14.90
CA ALA A 394 -9.67 0.85 14.78
C ALA A 394 -10.42 0.36 13.50
N TRP A 395 -10.97 1.28 12.71
CA TRP A 395 -11.83 0.97 11.56
C TRP A 395 -11.23 1.54 10.27
N PRO A 396 -11.44 0.90 9.11
CA PRO A 396 -10.92 1.44 7.86
C PRO A 396 -11.58 2.79 7.51
N LEU A 397 -10.81 3.71 6.94
CA LEU A 397 -11.29 4.99 6.42
C LEU A 397 -12.13 4.81 5.16
N ALA A 398 -11.65 3.96 4.27
CA ALA A 398 -12.29 3.63 3.00
C ALA A 398 -12.11 2.14 2.70
N VAL A 399 -13.12 1.58 2.05
CA VAL A 399 -13.10 0.22 1.50
C VAL A 399 -13.29 0.35 0.00
N ILE A 400 -12.30 -0.10 -0.75
CA ILE A 400 -12.29 -0.12 -2.21
C ILE A 400 -12.66 -1.54 -2.63
N ASP A 401 -13.80 -1.68 -3.30
CA ASP A 401 -14.37 -2.96 -3.75
C ASP A 401 -14.28 -3.04 -5.28
N SER A 402 -13.05 -2.92 -5.80
CA SER A 402 -12.78 -2.85 -7.24
C SER A 402 -12.66 -4.23 -7.90
N HIS A 403 -12.31 -5.26 -7.13
CA HIS A 403 -12.05 -6.62 -7.62
C HIS A 403 -13.18 -7.58 -7.25
N LYS A 404 -13.53 -8.48 -8.16
CA LYS A 404 -14.54 -9.54 -7.91
C LYS A 404 -13.95 -10.80 -7.27
N ASP A 405 -12.63 -10.94 -7.36
CA ASP A 405 -11.86 -12.08 -6.85
C ASP A 405 -10.69 -11.56 -6.00
N LYS A 406 -9.81 -12.45 -5.54
CA LYS A 406 -8.69 -12.15 -4.66
C LYS A 406 -7.82 -11.02 -5.21
N VAL A 407 -7.58 -10.01 -4.39
CA VAL A 407 -6.54 -9.00 -4.63
C VAL A 407 -5.22 -9.61 -4.20
N LEU A 408 -4.23 -9.58 -5.08
CA LEU A 408 -2.89 -10.12 -4.82
C LEU A 408 -1.94 -9.01 -4.36
N CYS A 409 -2.06 -7.83 -4.95
CA CYS A 409 -1.15 -6.72 -4.71
C CYS A 409 -1.88 -5.37 -4.70
N ALA A 410 -1.35 -4.42 -3.93
CA ALA A 410 -1.78 -3.04 -3.96
C ALA A 410 -0.61 -2.13 -3.60
N ASP A 411 -0.60 -0.93 -4.18
CA ASP A 411 0.40 0.11 -3.89
C ASP A 411 -0.21 1.51 -4.01
N TRP A 412 0.53 2.50 -3.52
CA TRP A 412 0.21 3.91 -3.70
C TRP A 412 0.77 4.43 -5.02
N TRP A 413 0.03 5.33 -5.64
CA TRP A 413 0.46 6.05 -6.83
C TRP A 413 0.15 7.54 -6.67
N ARG A 414 1.12 8.39 -6.96
CA ARG A 414 1.04 9.87 -6.84
C ARG A 414 0.60 10.39 -5.47
N SER A 415 0.68 9.56 -4.43
CA SER A 415 0.21 9.86 -3.07
C SER A 415 -1.29 10.24 -2.97
N ASP A 416 -2.10 9.98 -4.00
CA ASP A 416 -3.53 10.30 -4.02
C ASP A 416 -4.40 9.20 -4.65
N SER A 417 -3.76 8.19 -5.21
CA SER A 417 -4.39 7.10 -5.96
C SER A 417 -3.88 5.78 -5.41
N VAL A 418 -4.77 4.80 -5.31
CA VAL A 418 -4.43 3.42 -4.96
C VAL A 418 -4.54 2.58 -6.21
N ILE A 419 -3.50 1.80 -6.47
CA ILE A 419 -3.45 0.84 -7.55
C ILE A 419 -3.51 -0.56 -6.98
N SER A 420 -4.28 -1.43 -7.62
CA SER A 420 -4.53 -2.79 -7.13
C SER A 420 -4.60 -3.78 -8.28
N GLY A 421 -4.08 -4.98 -8.03
CA GLY A 421 -4.01 -6.07 -9.01
C GLY A 421 -4.45 -7.39 -8.38
N GLY A 422 -5.20 -8.18 -9.14
CA GLY A 422 -5.82 -9.40 -8.63
C GLY A 422 -5.86 -10.57 -9.60
N VAL A 423 -6.53 -11.63 -9.14
CA VAL A 423 -6.82 -12.87 -9.89
C VAL A 423 -7.81 -12.63 -11.04
N ASP A 424 -8.55 -11.53 -11.02
CA ASP A 424 -9.47 -11.12 -12.08
C ASP A 424 -8.79 -10.55 -13.33
N SER A 425 -7.45 -10.64 -13.40
CA SER A 425 -6.60 -10.15 -14.50
C SER A 425 -6.79 -8.66 -14.78
N LYS A 426 -7.10 -7.89 -13.74
CA LYS A 426 -7.31 -6.44 -13.83
C LYS A 426 -6.31 -5.68 -12.98
N LEU A 427 -5.86 -4.56 -13.52
CA LEU A 427 -5.25 -3.47 -12.77
C LEU A 427 -6.32 -2.39 -12.57
N CYS A 428 -6.70 -2.15 -11.33
CA CYS A 428 -7.69 -1.15 -10.94
C CYS A 428 -6.98 0.07 -10.33
N ILE A 429 -7.35 1.27 -10.78
CA ILE A 429 -6.84 2.54 -10.26
C ILE A 429 -8.00 3.29 -9.59
N SER A 430 -7.89 3.51 -8.29
CA SER A 430 -8.87 4.26 -7.50
C SER A 430 -8.25 5.60 -7.11
N SER A 431 -8.71 6.68 -7.73
CA SER A 431 -8.17 8.04 -7.52
C SER A 431 -9.06 8.89 -6.61
N GLY A 432 -8.48 9.98 -6.10
CA GLY A 432 -9.18 10.98 -5.29
C GLY A 432 -9.12 10.71 -3.77
N LEU A 433 -8.19 9.87 -3.32
CA LEU A 433 -7.88 9.70 -1.91
C LEU A 433 -7.05 10.88 -1.45
N SER A 434 -7.71 12.01 -1.22
CA SER A 434 -7.07 13.23 -0.72
C SER A 434 -6.71 13.06 0.76
N ILE A 435 -5.51 12.53 0.98
CA ILE A 435 -4.91 12.37 2.29
C ILE A 435 -4.20 13.67 2.65
N GLN A 436 -4.68 14.35 3.70
CA GLN A 436 -4.11 15.61 4.22
C GLN A 436 -3.29 15.41 5.48
#